data_AF-A0A8T0EK41-F1
#
_entry.id   AF-A0A8T0EK41-F1
#
_cell.length_a   1.000
_cell.length_b   1.000
_cell.length_c   1.000
_cell.angle_alpha   90.00
_cell.angle_beta   90.00
_cell.angle_gamma   90.00
#
_symmetry.space_group_name_H-M   'P 1'
#
loop_
_entity.id
_entity.type
_entity.pdbx_description
1 polymer ?
#
loop_
_entity_poly.entity_id
_entity_poly.type
_entity_poly.pdbx_seq_one_letter_code
_entity_poly.pdbx_strand_id
1 'polypeptide(L)'
;MKTVYSKEQKGPVTAICQVSGFLLSAIGQKIYIWQLKDNDLIGVAFIDTHIYIHSAISIKNLIIVADIYKSISLLRYQENSRTLSLVSRDVQPLEAYGIEFLIDNAQAGFLVSDVEKNLVVFTYCPEARESFGGSRLLRKADMHLGYQVTSFFRICSRLGDLANYDKRQAAIVEKRHITMFATLDGGLGYILPISEKTYRRLLMLQNVLVVNIPHTAGLNPKAFRLYKSQRKLLQNPHKNILDGDLLTMFLNLSISEKNEVAKRIGTSSDQIHEDLLEIHQYTSYF
;
A
#
# COMPACT_ATOMS: atom_id res chain seq x y z
N MET A 1 -7.91 -13.00 -31.25
CA MET A 1 -7.60 -11.62 -30.80
C MET A 1 -7.89 -10.68 -31.95
N LYS A 2 -8.65 -9.58 -31.75
CA LYS A 2 -8.95 -8.58 -32.79
C LYS A 2 -8.22 -7.29 -32.44
N THR A 3 -7.35 -6.81 -33.33
CA THR A 3 -6.62 -5.54 -33.14
C THR A 3 -7.57 -4.37 -33.40
N VAL A 4 -7.82 -3.55 -32.37
CA VAL A 4 -8.67 -2.35 -32.47
C VAL A 4 -7.84 -1.13 -32.85
N TYR A 5 -6.64 -1.01 -32.29
CA TYR A 5 -5.74 0.11 -32.52
C TYR A 5 -4.28 -0.37 -32.56
N SER A 6 -3.50 0.12 -33.52
CA SER A 6 -2.06 -0.10 -33.62
C SER A 6 -1.43 1.04 -34.41
N LYS A 7 -0.70 1.92 -33.72
CA LYS A 7 0.06 3.02 -34.32
C LYS A 7 1.33 3.24 -33.53
N GLU A 8 2.37 3.67 -34.23
CA GLU A 8 3.64 4.06 -33.61
C GLU A 8 3.51 5.35 -32.80
N GLN A 9 4.30 5.44 -31.74
CA GLN A 9 4.37 6.62 -30.87
C GLN A 9 5.76 7.25 -30.98
N LYS A 10 5.84 8.57 -30.75
CA LYS A 10 7.08 9.34 -30.87
C LYS A 10 8.14 9.01 -29.81
N GLY A 11 7.77 8.22 -28.80
CA GLY A 11 8.66 7.78 -27.73
C GLY A 11 8.24 6.41 -27.22
N PRO A 12 9.06 5.79 -26.34
CA PRO A 12 8.73 4.50 -25.77
C PRO A 12 7.47 4.61 -24.92
N VAL A 13 6.53 3.70 -25.10
CA VAL A 13 5.36 3.56 -24.23
C VAL A 13 5.79 2.70 -23.03
N THR A 14 5.84 3.30 -21.85
CA THR A 14 6.50 2.69 -20.68
C THR A 14 5.52 2.21 -19.61
N ALA A 15 4.33 2.81 -19.55
CA ALA A 15 3.25 2.40 -18.67
C ALA A 15 1.89 2.74 -19.31
N ILE A 16 0.87 1.95 -19.00
CA ILE A 16 -0.51 2.17 -19.42
C ILE A 16 -1.46 1.92 -18.25
N CYS A 17 -2.54 2.70 -18.15
CA CYS A 17 -3.64 2.41 -17.22
C CYS A 17 -4.96 3.00 -17.72
N GLN A 18 -6.07 2.68 -17.05
CA GLN A 18 -7.39 3.21 -17.39
C GLN A 18 -7.84 4.21 -16.32
N VAL A 19 -8.22 5.44 -16.72
CA VAL A 19 -8.68 6.48 -15.78
C VAL A 19 -9.98 7.08 -16.30
N SER A 20 -11.05 7.05 -15.50
CA SER A 20 -12.37 7.58 -15.89
C SER A 20 -12.87 7.13 -17.27
N GLY A 21 -12.54 5.91 -17.70
CA GLY A 21 -12.91 5.38 -19.03
C GLY A 21 -11.99 5.82 -20.18
N PHE A 22 -10.97 6.63 -19.92
CA PHE A 22 -9.92 7.01 -20.85
C PHE A 22 -8.69 6.10 -20.70
N LEU A 23 -7.88 6.03 -21.75
CA LEU A 23 -6.58 5.35 -21.72
C LEU A 23 -5.51 6.35 -21.31
N LEU A 24 -4.80 6.06 -20.22
CA LEU A 24 -3.57 6.76 -19.86
C LEU A 24 -2.38 5.99 -20.43
N SER A 25 -1.43 6.72 -21.01
CA SER A 25 -0.13 6.15 -21.40
C SER A 25 1.01 7.08 -21.01
N ALA A 26 2.06 6.53 -20.40
CA ALA A 26 3.33 7.20 -20.27
C ALA A 26 4.16 6.97 -21.55
N ILE A 27 4.59 8.05 -22.19
CA ILE A 27 5.35 8.05 -23.44
C ILE A 27 6.56 8.98 -23.27
N GLY A 28 7.76 8.39 -23.16
CA GLY A 28 8.98 9.13 -22.84
C GLY A 28 8.83 9.92 -21.52
N GLN A 29 9.04 11.23 -21.57
CA GLN A 29 8.91 12.13 -20.41
C GLN A 29 7.54 12.79 -20.31
N LYS A 30 6.49 12.22 -20.91
CA LYS A 30 5.12 12.76 -20.85
C LYS A 30 4.11 11.69 -20.52
N ILE A 31 3.05 12.07 -19.84
CA ILE A 31 1.85 11.24 -19.69
C ILE A 31 0.74 11.84 -20.53
N TYR A 32 0.05 11.01 -21.28
CA TYR A 32 -1.07 11.37 -22.13
C TYR A 32 -2.35 10.67 -21.67
N ILE A 33 -3.48 11.37 -21.79
CA ILE A 33 -4.83 10.82 -21.68
C ILE A 33 -5.43 10.77 -23.07
N TRP A 34 -5.90 9.59 -23.47
CA TRP A 34 -6.49 9.33 -24.78
C TRP A 34 -7.95 8.91 -24.66
N GLN A 35 -8.77 9.42 -25.58
CA GLN A 35 -10.11 8.92 -25.82
C GLN A 35 -10.10 8.01 -27.04
N LEU A 36 -10.59 6.78 -26.88
CA LEU A 36 -10.83 5.89 -28.01
C LEU A 36 -12.14 6.30 -28.71
N LYS A 37 -12.04 6.70 -29.98
CA LYS A 37 -13.18 7.07 -30.81
C LYS A 37 -12.96 6.57 -32.22
N ASP A 38 -13.94 5.85 -32.79
CA ASP A 38 -13.90 5.35 -34.16
C ASP A 38 -12.62 4.53 -34.49
N ASN A 39 -12.18 3.69 -33.55
CA ASN A 39 -10.93 2.90 -33.59
C ASN A 39 -9.63 3.74 -33.64
N ASP A 40 -9.68 5.02 -33.29
CA ASP A 40 -8.51 5.88 -33.17
C ASP A 40 -8.38 6.47 -31.75
N LEU A 41 -7.15 6.83 -31.36
CA LEU A 41 -6.85 7.46 -30.09
C LEU A 41 -6.70 8.98 -30.28
N ILE A 42 -7.60 9.74 -29.66
CA ILE A 42 -7.58 11.21 -29.68
C ILE A 42 -6.98 11.70 -28.36
N GLY A 43 -5.95 12.53 -28.44
CA GLY A 43 -5.30 13.12 -27.26
C GLY A 43 -6.22 14.13 -26.58
N VAL A 44 -6.49 13.92 -25.29
CA VAL A 44 -7.39 14.76 -24.48
C VAL A 44 -6.60 15.69 -23.56
N ALA A 45 -5.58 15.15 -22.88
CA ALA A 45 -4.75 15.88 -21.93
C ALA A 45 -3.33 15.33 -21.93
N PHE A 46 -2.38 16.12 -21.47
CA PHE A 46 -1.02 15.66 -21.20
C PHE A 46 -0.42 16.39 -20.01
N ILE A 47 0.62 15.80 -19.44
CA ILE A 47 1.48 16.45 -18.45
C ILE A 47 2.93 16.01 -18.66
N ASP A 48 3.87 16.93 -18.42
CA ASP A 48 5.29 16.61 -18.42
C ASP A 48 5.68 15.90 -17.12
N THR A 49 6.53 14.90 -17.25
CA THR A 49 7.09 14.11 -16.15
C THR A 49 8.60 14.31 -16.08
N HIS A 50 9.28 13.63 -15.15
CA HIS A 50 10.69 13.90 -14.89
C HIS A 50 11.62 13.01 -15.73
N ILE A 51 11.71 11.72 -15.39
CA ILE A 51 12.75 10.85 -15.95
C ILE A 51 12.13 9.71 -16.75
N TYR A 52 11.50 8.77 -16.04
CA TYR A 52 10.98 7.55 -16.65
C TYR A 52 9.89 6.95 -15.78
N ILE A 53 8.65 7.01 -16.26
CA ILE A 53 7.51 6.41 -15.58
C ILE A 53 7.38 4.96 -15.99
N HIS A 54 7.66 4.03 -15.08
CA HIS A 54 7.61 2.60 -15.38
C HIS A 54 6.30 1.95 -14.92
N SER A 55 5.55 2.59 -14.02
CA SER A 55 4.26 2.09 -13.53
C SER A 55 3.27 3.23 -13.32
N ALA A 56 2.01 2.97 -13.66
CA ALA A 56 0.90 3.89 -13.48
C ALA A 56 -0.35 3.10 -13.09
N ILE A 57 -1.04 3.56 -12.05
CA ILE A 57 -2.29 2.98 -11.56
C ILE A 57 -3.28 4.09 -11.24
N SER A 58 -4.55 3.76 -11.19
CA SER A 58 -5.62 4.75 -11.05
C SER A 58 -6.80 4.22 -10.24
N ILE A 59 -7.44 5.13 -9.53
CA ILE A 59 -8.75 4.93 -8.90
C ILE A 59 -9.60 6.15 -9.20
N LYS A 60 -10.76 5.93 -9.83
CA LYS A 60 -11.64 7.01 -10.29
C LYS A 60 -10.84 7.97 -11.17
N ASN A 61 -10.60 9.20 -10.69
CA ASN A 61 -9.87 10.25 -11.37
C ASN A 61 -8.49 10.55 -10.75
N LEU A 62 -8.07 9.81 -9.72
CA LEU A 62 -6.75 9.89 -9.12
C LEU A 62 -5.83 8.87 -9.79
N ILE A 63 -4.60 9.29 -10.07
CA ILE A 63 -3.58 8.48 -10.71
C ILE A 63 -2.32 8.55 -9.86
N ILE A 64 -1.70 7.40 -9.60
CA ILE A 64 -0.36 7.33 -9.02
C ILE A 64 0.57 6.86 -10.12
N VAL A 65 1.68 7.57 -10.29
CA VAL A 65 2.75 7.18 -11.19
C VAL A 65 4.04 7.00 -10.42
N ALA A 66 4.80 5.97 -10.78
CA ALA A 66 6.10 5.68 -10.23
C ALA A 66 7.18 6.06 -11.26
N ASP A 67 8.02 7.01 -10.87
CA ASP A 67 9.26 7.31 -11.58
C ASP A 67 10.35 6.36 -11.06
N ILE A 68 11.23 5.90 -11.95
CA ILE A 68 12.32 4.98 -11.58
C ILE A 68 13.26 5.56 -10.51
N TYR A 69 13.37 6.89 -10.41
CA TYR A 69 14.28 7.56 -9.47
C TYR A 69 13.62 8.64 -8.62
N LYS A 70 12.57 9.29 -9.13
CA LYS A 70 11.87 10.39 -8.46
C LYS A 70 10.65 9.95 -7.64
N SER A 71 10.68 8.73 -7.10
CA SER A 71 9.61 8.21 -6.23
C SER A 71 8.24 8.26 -6.94
N ILE A 72 7.18 8.45 -6.17
CA ILE A 72 5.81 8.51 -6.67
C ILE A 72 5.28 9.94 -6.81
N SER A 73 4.41 10.13 -7.79
CA SER A 73 3.63 11.36 -7.98
C SER A 73 2.15 11.05 -8.05
N LEU A 74 1.35 11.85 -7.34
CA LEU A 74 -0.11 11.81 -7.36
C LEU A 74 -0.62 12.84 -8.37
N LEU A 75 -1.28 12.35 -9.41
CA LEU A 75 -1.95 13.16 -10.43
C LEU A 75 -3.46 13.07 -10.27
N ARG A 76 -4.16 14.08 -10.78
CA ARG A 76 -5.62 14.09 -10.85
C ARG A 76 -6.07 14.52 -12.23
N TYR A 77 -6.95 13.72 -12.80
CA TYR A 77 -7.66 14.07 -14.03
C TYR A 77 -8.96 14.82 -13.67
N GLN A 78 -9.20 15.95 -14.32
CA GLN A 78 -10.40 16.74 -14.17
C GLN A 78 -11.22 16.65 -15.45
N GLU A 79 -12.31 15.89 -15.43
CA GLU A 79 -13.14 15.63 -16.61
C GLU A 79 -13.75 16.92 -17.18
N ASN A 80 -14.23 17.82 -16.32
CA ASN A 80 -14.89 19.07 -16.72
C ASN A 80 -13.98 20.00 -17.51
N SER A 81 -12.73 20.14 -17.08
CA SER A 81 -11.71 21.01 -17.71
C SER A 81 -10.83 20.25 -18.71
N ARG A 82 -10.94 18.92 -18.77
CA ARG A 82 -10.07 18.02 -19.54
C ARG A 82 -8.59 18.25 -19.25
N THR A 83 -8.25 18.57 -18.00
CA THR A 83 -6.86 18.80 -17.58
C THR A 83 -6.34 17.67 -16.71
N LEU A 84 -5.05 17.39 -16.86
CA LEU A 84 -4.29 16.51 -15.98
C LEU A 84 -3.35 17.37 -15.14
N SER A 85 -3.49 17.31 -13.81
CA SER A 85 -2.72 18.16 -12.88
C SER A 85 -1.94 17.32 -11.88
N LEU A 86 -0.71 17.72 -11.58
CA LEU A 86 0.05 17.22 -10.44
C LEU A 86 -0.58 17.73 -9.14
N VAL A 87 -1.03 16.81 -8.27
CA VAL A 87 -1.61 17.15 -6.96
C VAL A 87 -0.52 17.19 -5.90
N SER A 88 0.30 16.16 -5.85
CA SER A 88 1.33 15.99 -4.81
C SER A 88 2.41 15.05 -5.29
N ARG A 89 3.60 15.12 -4.69
CA ARG A 89 4.69 14.18 -4.95
C ARG A 89 5.52 13.93 -3.71
N ASP A 90 6.21 12.80 -3.69
CA ASP A 90 7.33 12.65 -2.77
C ASP A 90 8.52 13.47 -3.29
N VAL A 91 9.25 14.08 -2.36
CA VAL A 91 10.43 14.92 -2.64
C VAL A 91 11.71 14.09 -2.52
N GLN A 92 11.67 13.01 -1.73
CA GLN A 92 12.82 12.15 -1.56
C GLN A 92 12.99 11.23 -2.78
N PRO A 93 14.22 11.00 -3.24
CA PRO A 93 14.46 10.01 -4.27
C PRO A 93 14.22 8.61 -3.69
N LEU A 94 13.36 7.84 -4.36
CA LEU A 94 13.04 6.46 -4.02
C LEU A 94 12.83 5.70 -5.32
N GLU A 95 13.49 4.56 -5.44
CA GLU A 95 13.42 3.70 -6.62
C GLU A 95 12.28 2.70 -6.42
N ALA A 96 11.10 3.06 -6.92
CA ALA A 96 9.90 2.25 -6.77
C ALA A 96 9.95 1.02 -7.69
N TYR A 97 9.52 -0.13 -7.17
CA TYR A 97 9.39 -1.39 -7.91
C TYR A 97 7.93 -1.69 -8.25
N GLY A 98 7.03 -1.44 -7.30
CA GLY A 98 5.61 -1.63 -7.45
C GLY A 98 4.85 -0.59 -6.65
N ILE A 99 3.67 -0.26 -7.15
CA ILE A 99 2.77 0.71 -6.53
C ILE A 99 1.37 0.13 -6.48
N GLU A 100 0.64 0.46 -5.41
CA GLU A 100 -0.78 0.14 -5.28
C GLU A 100 -1.46 1.16 -4.34
N PHE A 101 -2.78 1.23 -4.38
CA PHE A 101 -3.54 1.93 -3.36
C PHE A 101 -3.72 1.07 -2.11
N LEU A 102 -3.79 1.70 -0.95
CA LEU A 102 -4.22 1.08 0.30
C LEU A 102 -5.55 1.73 0.70
N ILE A 103 -6.65 0.99 0.64
CA ILE A 103 -8.00 1.55 0.84
C ILE A 103 -8.57 1.11 2.19
N ASP A 104 -8.79 2.09 3.06
CA ASP A 104 -9.49 1.90 4.34
C ASP A 104 -10.73 2.79 4.40
N ASN A 105 -11.85 2.26 3.93
CA ASN A 105 -13.15 2.94 3.89
C ASN A 105 -13.10 4.28 3.14
N ALA A 106 -13.01 5.41 3.85
CA ALA A 106 -12.93 6.75 3.27
C ALA A 106 -11.48 7.23 3.05
N GLN A 107 -10.50 6.53 3.61
CA GLN A 107 -9.09 6.89 3.53
C GLN A 107 -8.40 6.10 2.42
N ALA A 108 -7.49 6.78 1.71
CA ALA A 108 -6.64 6.18 0.70
C ALA A 108 -5.17 6.49 1.03
N GLY A 109 -4.39 5.43 1.18
CA GLY A 109 -2.94 5.45 1.18
C GLY A 109 -2.37 5.03 -0.16
N PHE A 110 -1.08 5.31 -0.35
CA PHE A 110 -0.32 4.97 -1.54
C PHE A 110 0.81 4.05 -1.10
N LEU A 111 0.68 2.79 -1.46
CA LEU A 111 1.64 1.75 -1.14
C LEU A 111 2.72 1.72 -2.21
N VAL A 112 3.97 1.64 -1.77
CA VAL A 112 5.14 1.59 -2.63
C VAL A 112 6.09 0.52 -2.11
N SER A 113 6.55 -0.38 -2.98
CA SER A 113 7.72 -1.21 -2.72
C SER A 113 8.95 -0.57 -3.36
N ASP A 114 10.09 -0.65 -2.69
CA ASP A 114 11.35 -0.10 -3.20
C ASP A 114 12.39 -1.18 -3.52
N VAL A 115 13.48 -0.76 -4.17
CA VAL A 115 14.64 -1.61 -4.50
C VAL A 115 15.32 -2.22 -3.27
N GLU A 116 15.24 -1.55 -2.12
CA GLU A 116 15.84 -1.95 -0.85
C GLU A 116 14.94 -2.88 -0.03
N LYS A 117 13.87 -3.40 -0.66
CA LYS A 117 12.95 -4.40 -0.08
C LYS A 117 12.12 -3.83 1.08
N ASN A 118 11.94 -2.52 1.10
CA ASN A 118 11.00 -1.86 1.99
C ASN A 118 9.64 -1.71 1.33
N LEU A 119 8.67 -1.54 2.20
CA LEU A 119 7.30 -1.26 1.90
C LEU A 119 6.94 0.03 2.61
N VAL A 120 6.42 0.99 1.86
CA VAL A 120 6.18 2.36 2.33
C VAL A 120 4.75 2.75 2.00
N VAL A 121 4.05 3.33 2.98
CA VAL A 121 2.71 3.90 2.80
C VAL A 121 2.81 5.42 2.88
N PHE A 122 2.50 6.08 1.77
CA PHE A 122 2.32 7.52 1.70
C PHE A 122 0.85 7.90 1.83
N THR A 123 0.58 9.11 2.30
CA THR A 123 -0.77 9.69 2.32
C THR A 123 -0.74 11.13 1.84
N TYR A 124 -1.83 11.56 1.23
CA TYR A 124 -2.07 12.96 0.88
C TYR A 124 -2.85 13.65 2.02
N CYS A 125 -2.18 14.52 2.78
CA CYS A 125 -2.77 15.22 3.92
C CYS A 125 -2.47 16.74 3.83
N PRO A 126 -3.24 17.52 3.04
CA PRO A 126 -2.95 18.93 2.80
C PRO A 126 -3.03 19.81 4.06
N GLU A 127 -3.81 19.38 5.05
CA GLU A 127 -3.96 20.06 6.35
C GLU A 127 -2.68 19.97 7.21
N ALA A 128 -1.85 18.96 6.98
CA ALA A 128 -0.62 18.78 7.73
C ALA A 128 0.43 19.80 7.27
N ARG A 129 1.03 20.53 8.22
CA ARG A 129 2.09 21.53 7.94
C ARG A 129 3.27 20.94 7.15
N GLU A 130 3.63 19.69 7.45
CA GLU A 130 4.72 18.96 6.79
C GLU A 130 4.48 18.72 5.29
N SER A 131 3.21 18.77 4.85
CA SER A 131 2.83 18.57 3.43
C SER A 131 3.04 19.80 2.56
N PHE A 132 3.41 20.96 3.16
CA PHE A 132 3.52 22.24 2.46
C PHE A 132 2.27 22.55 1.63
N GLY A 133 1.11 22.55 2.27
CA GLY A 133 -0.18 22.82 1.63
C GLY A 133 -0.63 21.73 0.66
N GLY A 134 -0.22 20.48 0.89
CA GLY A 134 -0.54 19.32 0.05
C GLY A 134 0.45 19.03 -1.07
N SER A 135 1.41 19.92 -1.35
CA SER A 135 2.38 19.72 -2.43
C SER A 135 3.31 18.50 -2.19
N ARG A 136 3.50 18.09 -0.94
CA ARG A 136 4.34 16.96 -0.53
C ARG A 136 3.53 15.80 0.05
N LEU A 137 3.78 14.60 -0.47
CA LEU A 137 3.28 13.35 0.09
C LEU A 137 3.98 13.03 1.40
N LEU A 138 3.22 12.53 2.38
CA LEU A 138 3.73 12.20 3.70
C LEU A 138 3.84 10.69 3.86
N ARG A 139 5.03 10.19 4.18
CA ARG A 139 5.23 8.81 4.61
C ARG A 139 4.58 8.63 5.99
N LYS A 140 3.59 7.74 6.09
CA LYS A 140 2.86 7.43 7.33
C LYS A 140 3.20 6.07 7.90
N ALA A 141 3.66 5.14 7.07
CA ALA A 141 4.08 3.82 7.52
C ALA A 141 5.26 3.33 6.69
N ASP A 142 6.18 2.62 7.32
CA ASP A 142 7.26 1.89 6.66
C ASP A 142 7.57 0.58 7.38
N MET A 143 8.00 -0.41 6.59
CA MET A 143 8.50 -1.71 7.06
C MET A 143 9.47 -2.29 6.04
N HIS A 144 10.53 -2.94 6.52
CA HIS A 144 11.37 -3.77 5.68
C HIS A 144 10.78 -5.18 5.56
N LEU A 145 10.42 -5.59 4.35
CA LEU A 145 9.87 -6.92 4.06
C LEU A 145 10.98 -7.97 3.94
N GLY A 146 12.14 -7.60 3.42
CA GLY A 146 13.23 -8.55 3.11
C GLY A 146 13.10 -9.23 1.74
N TYR A 147 12.03 -8.94 1.01
CA TYR A 147 11.75 -9.44 -0.32
C TYR A 147 11.43 -8.29 -1.29
N GLN A 148 11.76 -8.46 -2.57
CA GLN A 148 11.35 -7.51 -3.59
C GLN A 148 9.91 -7.81 -4.01
N VAL A 149 9.08 -6.76 -4.08
CA VAL A 149 7.67 -6.88 -4.45
C VAL A 149 7.43 -6.15 -5.75
N THR A 150 6.97 -6.87 -6.77
CA THR A 150 6.80 -6.33 -8.14
C THR A 150 5.34 -6.21 -8.54
N SER A 151 4.46 -7.03 -7.95
CA SER A 151 3.04 -7.07 -8.30
C SER A 151 2.17 -6.94 -7.07
N PHE A 152 1.12 -6.14 -7.23
CA PHE A 152 0.09 -5.91 -6.25
C PHE A 152 -1.28 -6.11 -6.90
N PHE A 153 -2.25 -6.51 -6.09
CA PHE A 153 -3.66 -6.46 -6.46
C PHE A 153 -4.51 -6.30 -5.22
N ARG A 154 -5.72 -5.77 -5.39
CA ARG A 154 -6.65 -5.49 -4.28
C ARG A 154 -7.86 -6.39 -4.32
N ILE A 155 -8.31 -6.79 -3.14
CA ILE A 155 -9.55 -7.54 -2.92
C ILE A 155 -10.32 -6.83 -1.81
N CYS A 156 -11.64 -6.69 -1.92
CA CYS A 156 -12.45 -6.22 -0.79
C CYS A 156 -12.29 -7.16 0.42
N SER A 157 -12.44 -6.69 1.64
CA SER A 157 -12.36 -7.57 2.83
C SER A 157 -13.57 -8.49 2.89
N ARG A 158 -13.40 -9.75 3.34
CA ARG A 158 -14.57 -10.62 3.57
C ARG A 158 -15.38 -10.12 4.74
N LEU A 159 -16.70 -10.10 4.58
CA LEU A 159 -17.61 -9.76 5.66
C LEU A 159 -17.85 -10.94 6.62
N GLY A 160 -17.70 -12.18 6.15
CA GLY A 160 -18.05 -13.37 6.94
C GLY A 160 -19.47 -13.27 7.51
N ASP A 161 -19.64 -13.75 8.75
CA ASP A 161 -20.92 -13.66 9.46
C ASP A 161 -21.21 -12.27 10.04
N LEU A 162 -20.27 -11.31 10.01
CA LEU A 162 -20.50 -9.96 10.57
C LEU A 162 -21.70 -9.26 9.93
N ALA A 163 -21.99 -9.56 8.66
CA ALA A 163 -23.14 -9.00 7.96
C ALA A 163 -24.48 -9.32 8.67
N ASN A 164 -24.55 -10.46 9.37
CA ASN A 164 -25.75 -10.92 10.07
C ASN A 164 -25.83 -10.38 11.50
N TYR A 165 -24.69 -10.21 12.18
CA TYR A 165 -24.63 -9.82 13.59
C TYR A 165 -24.55 -8.30 13.81
N ASP A 166 -23.76 -7.58 13.03
CA ASP A 166 -23.58 -6.13 13.16
C ASP A 166 -23.47 -5.43 11.81
N LYS A 167 -24.61 -4.90 11.34
CA LYS A 167 -24.73 -4.18 10.08
C LYS A 167 -23.86 -2.92 10.01
N ARG A 168 -23.58 -2.26 11.14
CA ARG A 168 -22.76 -1.03 11.15
C ARG A 168 -21.29 -1.37 10.96
N GLN A 169 -20.80 -2.37 11.70
CA GLN A 169 -19.41 -2.83 11.56
C GLN A 169 -19.17 -3.48 10.19
N ALA A 170 -20.15 -4.23 9.69
CA ALA A 170 -20.14 -4.78 8.34
C ALA A 170 -19.93 -3.70 7.27
N ALA A 171 -20.67 -2.59 7.32
CA ALA A 171 -20.53 -1.50 6.35
C ALA A 171 -19.14 -0.82 6.35
N ILE A 172 -18.43 -0.85 7.48
CA ILE A 172 -17.05 -0.33 7.58
C ILE A 172 -16.08 -1.29 6.90
N VAL A 173 -16.22 -2.59 7.17
CA VAL A 173 -15.35 -3.65 6.63
C VAL A 173 -15.56 -3.83 5.12
N GLU A 174 -16.80 -3.72 4.64
CA GLU A 174 -17.15 -3.87 3.22
C GLU A 174 -16.35 -2.95 2.30
N LYS A 175 -16.05 -1.72 2.75
CA LYS A 175 -15.33 -0.72 1.97
C LYS A 175 -13.80 -0.81 2.14
N ARG A 176 -13.32 -1.63 3.07
CA ARG A 176 -11.90 -1.85 3.28
C ARG A 176 -11.39 -2.87 2.28
N HIS A 177 -10.25 -2.59 1.66
CA HIS A 177 -9.60 -3.53 0.75
C HIS A 177 -8.32 -4.08 1.40
N ILE A 178 -8.07 -5.34 1.12
CA ILE A 178 -6.80 -6.00 1.36
C ILE A 178 -5.94 -5.79 0.13
N THR A 179 -4.73 -5.33 0.34
CA THR A 179 -3.73 -5.22 -0.73
C THR A 179 -2.84 -6.44 -0.67
N MET A 180 -3.08 -7.38 -1.59
CA MET A 180 -2.26 -8.57 -1.79
C MET A 180 -1.02 -8.21 -2.61
N PHE A 181 0.07 -8.93 -2.38
CA PHE A 181 1.30 -8.74 -3.13
C PHE A 181 2.03 -10.06 -3.37
N ALA A 182 2.74 -10.11 -4.49
CA ALA A 182 3.60 -11.22 -4.85
C ALA A 182 5.07 -10.79 -4.81
N THR A 183 5.91 -11.60 -4.18
CA THR A 183 7.35 -11.36 -4.09
C THR A 183 8.07 -12.01 -5.26
N LEU A 184 9.24 -11.45 -5.61
CA LEU A 184 10.09 -12.01 -6.67
C LEU A 184 10.63 -13.42 -6.29
N ASP A 185 10.72 -13.70 -5.00
CA ASP A 185 11.17 -14.99 -4.46
C ASP A 185 10.05 -16.06 -4.42
N GLY A 186 8.89 -15.78 -5.04
CA GLY A 186 7.77 -16.73 -5.17
C GLY A 186 6.81 -16.77 -3.98
N GLY A 187 6.95 -15.85 -3.03
CA GLY A 187 6.05 -15.70 -1.89
C GLY A 187 4.81 -14.87 -2.21
N LEU A 188 3.75 -15.09 -1.45
CA LEU A 188 2.56 -14.24 -1.43
C LEU A 188 2.39 -13.64 -0.04
N GLY A 189 1.98 -12.38 0.02
CA GLY A 189 1.69 -11.69 1.26
C GLY A 189 0.56 -10.69 1.09
N TYR A 190 0.16 -10.06 2.17
CA TYR A 190 -0.90 -9.07 2.16
C TYR A 190 -0.69 -7.96 3.19
N ILE A 191 -1.36 -6.84 2.96
CA ILE A 191 -1.46 -5.73 3.89
C ILE A 191 -2.93 -5.46 4.12
N LEU A 192 -3.31 -5.47 5.40
CA LEU A 192 -4.65 -5.18 5.85
C LEU A 192 -4.64 -3.90 6.69
N PRO A 193 -5.39 -2.85 6.31
CA PRO A 193 -5.65 -1.73 7.21
C PRO A 193 -6.43 -2.21 8.43
N ILE A 194 -6.00 -1.80 9.62
CA ILE A 194 -6.67 -2.15 10.88
C ILE A 194 -6.98 -0.89 11.69
N SER A 195 -7.96 -0.99 12.60
CA SER A 195 -8.30 0.11 13.49
C SER A 195 -7.13 0.46 14.41
N GLU A 196 -7.00 1.73 14.78
CA GLU A 196 -5.94 2.18 15.70
C GLU A 196 -6.00 1.46 17.05
N LYS A 197 -7.20 1.15 17.55
CA LYS A 197 -7.39 0.41 18.80
C LYS A 197 -6.81 -1.00 18.71
N THR A 198 -7.08 -1.72 17.61
CA THR A 198 -6.52 -3.06 17.37
C THR A 198 -5.02 -2.98 17.13
N TYR A 199 -4.55 -2.01 16.35
CA TYR A 199 -3.14 -1.76 16.09
C TYR A 199 -2.34 -1.58 17.38
N ARG A 200 -2.76 -0.68 18.28
CA ARG A 200 -2.03 -0.42 19.54
C ARG A 200 -1.94 -1.66 20.43
N ARG A 201 -3.00 -2.46 20.50
CA ARG A 201 -3.03 -3.71 21.27
C ARG A 201 -2.09 -4.76 20.70
N LEU A 202 -2.15 -4.99 19.38
CA LEU A 202 -1.26 -5.93 18.71
C LEU A 202 0.20 -5.44 18.66
N LEU A 203 0.44 -4.12 18.67
CA LEU A 203 1.79 -3.56 18.81
C LEU A 203 2.40 -3.88 20.18
N MET A 204 1.60 -3.79 21.25
CA MET A 204 2.06 -4.19 22.58
C MET A 204 2.39 -5.69 22.61
N LEU A 205 1.52 -6.51 22.01
CA LEU A 205 1.78 -7.94 21.84
C LEU A 205 3.09 -8.20 21.10
N GLN A 206 3.29 -7.57 19.94
CA GLN A 206 4.52 -7.71 19.16
C GLN A 206 5.77 -7.40 20.00
N ASN A 207 5.76 -6.32 20.78
CA ASN A 207 6.92 -5.96 21.62
C ASN A 207 7.21 -7.00 22.71
N VAL A 208 6.17 -7.61 23.29
CA VAL A 208 6.34 -8.69 24.27
C VAL A 208 6.86 -9.97 23.61
N LEU A 209 6.33 -10.33 22.43
CA LEU A 209 6.77 -11.52 21.67
C LEU A 209 8.24 -11.41 21.23
N VAL A 210 8.70 -10.22 20.84
CA VAL A 210 10.12 -9.99 20.50
C VAL A 210 11.05 -10.34 21.67
N VAL A 211 10.63 -10.11 22.92
CA VAL A 211 11.48 -10.33 24.09
C VAL A 211 11.31 -11.73 24.67
N ASN A 212 10.08 -12.27 24.65
CA ASN A 212 9.72 -13.47 25.40
C ASN A 212 9.91 -14.78 24.62
N ILE A 213 10.04 -14.73 23.30
CA ILE A 213 10.14 -15.92 22.46
C ILE A 213 11.57 -16.06 21.93
N PRO A 214 12.15 -17.27 21.92
CA PRO A 214 13.40 -17.52 21.23
C PRO A 214 13.21 -17.37 19.71
N HIS A 215 14.00 -16.50 19.09
CA HIS A 215 13.99 -16.30 17.64
C HIS A 215 15.01 -17.19 16.96
N THR A 216 14.66 -17.69 15.77
CA THR A 216 15.56 -18.49 14.95
C THR A 216 16.89 -17.76 14.73
N ALA A 217 18.00 -18.47 14.96
CA ALA A 217 19.37 -17.94 14.88
C ALA A 217 19.65 -16.70 15.76
N GLY A 218 18.83 -16.44 16.80
CA GLY A 218 19.02 -15.29 17.70
C GLY A 218 18.81 -13.93 17.03
N LEU A 219 18.14 -13.91 15.87
CA LEU A 219 17.87 -12.67 15.12
C LEU A 219 16.83 -11.82 15.85
N ASN A 220 16.93 -10.50 15.72
CA ASN A 220 15.95 -9.57 16.28
C ASN A 220 14.91 -9.17 15.21
N PRO A 221 13.65 -9.63 15.31
CA PRO A 221 12.62 -9.32 14.32
C PRO A 221 12.35 -7.82 14.20
N LYS A 222 12.37 -7.10 15.33
CA LYS A 222 12.14 -5.66 15.36
C LYS A 222 13.21 -4.90 14.59
N ALA A 223 14.47 -5.30 14.73
CA ALA A 223 15.57 -4.69 13.99
C ALA A 223 15.51 -5.03 12.50
N PHE A 224 15.12 -6.27 12.16
CA PHE A 224 14.97 -6.70 10.78
C PHE A 224 13.90 -5.91 10.01
N ARG A 225 12.75 -5.63 10.63
CA ARG A 225 11.61 -4.90 10.04
C ARG A 225 11.79 -3.37 9.97
N LEU A 226 12.85 -2.81 10.55
CA LEU A 226 13.13 -1.37 10.43
C LEU A 226 13.43 -1.01 8.98
N TYR A 227 12.89 0.13 8.53
CA TYR A 227 13.20 0.71 7.23
C TYR A 227 14.71 0.78 6.99
N LYS A 228 15.17 0.22 5.87
CA LYS A 228 16.59 0.21 5.48
C LYS A 228 16.82 1.21 4.37
N SER A 229 17.89 1.99 4.46
CA SER A 229 18.32 2.86 3.37
C SER A 229 19.82 3.01 3.33
N GLN A 230 20.40 2.84 2.14
CA GLN A 230 21.81 3.12 1.85
C GLN A 230 22.11 4.62 1.98
N ARG A 231 21.10 5.46 1.72
CA ARG A 231 21.21 6.92 1.86
C ARG A 231 20.85 7.34 3.28
N LYS A 232 21.62 8.29 3.83
CA LYS A 232 21.25 8.95 5.07
C LYS A 232 20.07 9.88 4.79
N LEU A 233 18.89 9.45 5.21
CA LEU A 233 17.67 10.26 5.13
C LEU A 233 17.55 11.10 6.41
N LEU A 234 17.15 12.37 6.26
CA LEU A 234 16.82 13.26 7.38
C LEU A 234 15.41 12.97 7.94
N GLN A 235 14.87 11.78 7.69
CA GLN A 235 13.52 11.38 8.08
C GLN A 235 13.57 10.14 8.96
N ASN A 236 12.83 10.21 10.08
CA ASN A 236 12.70 9.08 10.98
C ASN A 236 11.85 7.96 10.35
N PRO A 237 12.11 6.68 10.67
CA PRO A 237 11.22 5.58 10.32
C PRO A 237 9.83 5.73 10.98
N HIS A 238 8.78 5.50 10.21
CA HIS A 238 7.38 5.55 10.62
C HIS A 238 6.86 4.12 10.84
N LYS A 239 7.10 3.57 12.03
CA LYS A 239 6.83 2.18 12.42
C LYS A 239 5.32 1.91 12.63
N ASN A 240 4.53 1.97 11.56
CA ASN A 240 3.06 1.83 11.58
C ASN A 240 2.55 0.60 10.81
N ILE A 241 3.39 -0.42 10.68
CA ILE A 241 3.04 -1.73 10.11
C ILE A 241 3.43 -2.80 11.14
N LEU A 242 2.51 -3.72 11.41
CA LEU A 242 2.75 -4.84 12.31
C LEU A 242 3.29 -6.05 11.55
N ASP A 243 4.12 -6.84 12.24
CA ASP A 243 4.68 -8.07 11.70
C ASP A 243 3.71 -9.23 11.92
N GLY A 244 2.93 -9.55 10.89
CA GLY A 244 1.93 -10.62 10.94
C GLY A 244 2.54 -11.98 11.29
N ASP A 245 3.71 -12.31 10.74
CA ASP A 245 4.39 -13.59 10.98
C ASP A 245 4.71 -13.78 12.46
N LEU A 246 5.21 -12.71 13.10
CA LEU A 246 5.52 -12.71 14.52
C LEU A 246 4.24 -12.77 15.37
N LEU A 247 3.18 -12.06 14.99
CA LEU A 247 1.90 -12.10 15.70
C LEU A 247 1.28 -13.50 15.66
N THR A 248 1.37 -14.21 14.53
CA THR A 248 0.89 -15.59 14.40
C THR A 248 1.61 -16.55 15.34
N MET A 249 2.86 -16.27 15.74
CA MET A 249 3.56 -17.09 16.74
C MET A 249 2.84 -17.14 18.09
N PHE A 250 2.06 -16.10 18.44
CA PHE A 250 1.23 -16.12 19.65
C PHE A 250 0.26 -17.30 19.64
N LEU A 251 -0.27 -17.68 18.47
CA LEU A 251 -1.21 -18.80 18.33
C LEU A 251 -0.55 -20.15 18.67
N ASN A 252 0.77 -20.25 18.48
CA ASN A 252 1.54 -21.47 18.74
C ASN A 252 1.98 -21.64 20.20
N LEU A 253 1.83 -20.61 21.05
CA LEU A 253 2.17 -20.68 22.46
C LEU A 253 1.19 -21.57 23.25
N SER A 254 1.68 -22.15 24.35
CA SER A 254 0.82 -22.88 25.30
C SER A 254 -0.17 -21.93 25.98
N ILE A 255 -1.27 -22.48 26.52
CA ILE A 255 -2.32 -21.68 27.18
C ILE A 255 -1.74 -20.88 28.36
N SER A 256 -0.83 -21.47 29.14
CA SER A 256 -0.15 -20.80 30.25
C SER A 256 0.68 -19.61 29.79
N GLU A 257 1.48 -19.78 28.72
CA GLU A 257 2.30 -18.71 28.15
C GLU A 257 1.45 -17.60 27.53
N LYS A 258 0.37 -17.96 26.80
CA LYS A 258 -0.60 -17.00 26.25
C LYS A 258 -1.17 -16.11 27.34
N ASN A 259 -1.57 -16.70 28.47
CA ASN A 259 -2.12 -15.97 29.61
C ASN A 259 -1.07 -15.09 30.29
N GLU A 260 0.18 -15.52 30.37
CA GLU A 260 1.27 -14.70 30.91
C GLU A 260 1.55 -13.48 30.02
N VAL A 261 1.66 -13.70 28.71
CA VAL A 261 1.86 -12.62 27.71
C VAL A 261 0.69 -11.63 27.76
N ALA A 262 -0.55 -12.13 27.78
CA ALA A 262 -1.74 -11.29 27.82
C ALA A 262 -1.80 -10.42 29.11
N LYS A 263 -1.46 -11.01 30.26
CA LYS A 263 -1.37 -10.29 31.55
C LYS A 263 -0.35 -9.15 31.51
N ARG A 264 0.82 -9.35 30.89
CA ARG A 264 1.85 -8.29 30.76
C ARG A 264 1.39 -7.10 29.92
N ILE A 265 0.50 -7.34 28.96
CA ILE A 265 -0.08 -6.30 28.08
C ILE A 265 -1.28 -5.62 28.77
N GLY A 266 -1.85 -6.23 29.81
CA GLY A 266 -3.08 -5.75 30.47
C GLY A 266 -4.35 -6.09 29.69
N THR A 267 -4.37 -7.23 29.00
CA THR A 267 -5.51 -7.68 28.17
C THR A 267 -5.82 -9.16 28.43
N SER A 268 -6.97 -9.64 27.95
CA SER A 268 -7.29 -11.08 27.94
C SER A 268 -6.65 -11.77 26.73
N SER A 269 -6.21 -13.01 26.92
CA SER A 269 -5.76 -13.87 25.83
C SER A 269 -6.86 -14.12 24.81
N ASP A 270 -8.12 -14.22 25.25
CA ASP A 270 -9.29 -14.38 24.38
C ASP A 270 -9.45 -13.18 23.45
N GLN A 271 -9.31 -11.95 23.96
CA GLN A 271 -9.43 -10.74 23.14
C GLN A 271 -8.36 -10.66 22.05
N ILE A 272 -7.13 -11.05 22.38
CA ILE A 272 -6.03 -11.12 21.39
C ILE A 272 -6.34 -12.18 20.34
N HIS A 273 -6.85 -13.33 20.77
CA HIS A 273 -7.22 -14.41 19.86
C HIS A 273 -8.33 -13.99 18.90
N GLU A 274 -9.37 -13.33 19.41
CA GLU A 274 -10.46 -12.75 18.62
C GLU A 274 -9.93 -11.77 17.55
N ASP A 275 -9.01 -10.87 17.90
CA ASP A 275 -8.45 -9.92 16.93
C ASP A 275 -7.70 -10.63 15.79
N LEU A 276 -6.90 -11.63 16.14
CA LEU A 276 -6.13 -12.41 15.15
C LEU A 276 -7.07 -13.22 14.26
N LEU A 277 -8.10 -13.84 14.85
CA LEU A 277 -9.14 -14.56 14.11
C LEU A 277 -9.92 -13.64 13.17
N GLU A 278 -10.30 -12.44 13.63
CA GLU A 278 -10.99 -11.44 12.81
C GLU A 278 -10.14 -11.06 11.58
N ILE A 279 -8.84 -10.83 11.78
CA ILE A 279 -7.89 -10.58 10.68
C ILE A 279 -7.87 -11.75 9.69
N HIS A 280 -7.75 -13.00 10.19
CA HIS A 280 -7.76 -14.19 9.34
C HIS A 280 -9.07 -14.38 8.57
N GLN A 281 -10.21 -14.08 9.18
CA GLN A 281 -11.51 -14.14 8.52
C GLN A 281 -11.59 -13.15 7.36
N TYR A 282 -11.16 -11.91 7.58
CA TYR A 282 -11.15 -10.88 6.54
C TYR A 282 -10.27 -11.26 5.34
N THR A 283 -9.15 -11.93 5.61
CA THR A 283 -8.11 -12.23 4.62
C THR A 283 -8.19 -13.64 4.04
N SER A 284 -9.21 -14.42 4.41
CA SER A 284 -9.42 -15.81 3.94
C SER A 284 -9.80 -15.91 2.46
N TYR A 285 -8.94 -15.43 1.58
CA TYR A 285 -9.04 -15.52 0.13
C TYR A 285 -8.04 -16.53 -0.42
N PHE A 286 -8.50 -17.32 -1.39
CA PHE A 286 -7.80 -18.43 -2.06
C PHE A 286 -7.57 -19.66 -1.17
#